data_AF-X0U4A1-F1
#
_entry.id   AF-X0U4A1-F1
#
_cell.length_a   1.000
_cell.length_b   1.000
_cell.length_c   1.000
_cell.angle_alpha   90.00
_cell.angle_beta   90.00
_cell.angle_gamma   90.00
#
_symmetry.space_group_name_H-M   'P 1'
#
loop_
_entity.id
_entity.type
_entity.pdbx_description
1 polymer ?
#
loop_
_entity_poly.entity_id
_entity_poly.type
_entity_poly.pdbx_seq_one_letter_code
_entity_poly.pdbx_strand_id
1 'polypeptide(L)'
;MLRSFVNSLPYPIKQGAKYIYGIIPPRFRYGKAFWDTYNFLQESQWWSKERLEEYQMQQLKKLLNHVYNNVPYYKKVFDERGLKPKDIQDFDDLKKLPYLTKEIIQNNLEDLVARNYTHSKLQYCTTGGSTGIPMGFYVEKDVTSAKEWAFMITQWNRVGFRIGNGCVVLRGDVVQSVNKGKFW
;
A
#
# COMPACT_ATOMS: atom_id res chain seq x y z
N MET A 1 15.44 -2.94 11.86
CA MET A 1 16.40 -3.53 12.81
C MET A 1 16.61 -5.02 12.53
N LEU A 2 15.56 -5.86 12.53
CA LEU A 2 15.71 -7.30 12.20
C LEU A 2 16.08 -7.55 10.72
N ARG A 3 15.42 -6.87 9.76
CA ARG A 3 15.74 -7.01 8.32
C ARG A 3 17.17 -6.61 7.96
N SER A 4 17.68 -5.50 8.52
CA SER A 4 19.04 -5.03 8.28
C SER A 4 20.09 -5.99 8.85
N PHE A 5 19.82 -6.54 10.04
CA PHE A 5 20.65 -7.58 10.66
C PHE A 5 20.65 -8.88 9.85
N VAL A 6 19.49 -9.36 9.41
CA VAL A 6 19.41 -10.55 8.55
C VAL A 6 20.13 -10.32 7.22
N ASN A 7 20.07 -9.11 6.67
CA ASN A 7 20.77 -8.75 5.44
C ASN A 7 22.30 -8.65 5.59
N SER A 8 22.83 -8.50 6.81
CA SER A 8 24.28 -8.51 7.05
C SER A 8 24.86 -9.90 7.29
N LEU A 9 24.04 -10.95 7.44
CA LEU A 9 24.52 -12.32 7.68
C LEU A 9 25.16 -12.95 6.43
N PRO A 10 26.15 -13.86 6.59
CA PRO A 10 26.67 -14.70 5.50
C PRO A 10 25.56 -15.48 4.77
N TYR A 11 25.73 -15.72 3.48
CA TYR A 11 24.71 -16.36 2.63
C TYR A 11 24.21 -17.71 3.15
N PRO A 12 25.06 -18.66 3.61
CA PRO A 12 24.58 -19.93 4.15
C PRO A 12 23.66 -19.76 5.37
N ILE A 13 23.97 -18.79 6.23
CA ILE A 13 23.17 -18.47 7.43
C ILE A 13 21.85 -17.82 7.04
N LYS A 14 21.86 -16.90 6.07
CA LYS A 14 20.63 -16.33 5.49
C LYS A 14 19.72 -17.43 4.95
N GLN A 15 20.29 -18.41 4.26
CA GLN A 15 19.53 -19.50 3.67
C GLN A 15 18.93 -20.42 4.75
N GLY A 16 19.71 -20.80 5.76
CA GLY A 16 19.20 -21.54 6.93
C GLY A 16 18.09 -20.80 7.66
N ALA A 17 18.26 -19.50 7.91
CA ALA A 17 17.24 -18.66 8.55
C ALA A 17 15.95 -18.56 7.71
N LYS A 18 16.06 -18.48 6.37
CA LYS A 18 14.91 -18.53 5.46
C LYS A 18 14.15 -19.86 5.56
N TYR A 19 14.85 -20.99 5.61
CA TYR A 19 14.21 -22.30 5.79
C TYR A 19 13.46 -22.39 7.11
N ILE A 20 14.09 -21.98 8.22
CA ILE A 20 13.45 -21.96 9.54
C ILE A 20 12.21 -21.07 9.53
N TYR A 21 12.32 -19.85 8.97
CA TYR A 21 11.18 -18.95 8.81
C TYR A 21 10.06 -19.55 7.94
N GLY A 22 10.43 -20.31 6.92
CA GLY A 22 9.52 -21.06 6.04
C GLY A 22 8.76 -22.20 6.72
N ILE A 23 9.24 -22.68 7.86
CA ILE A 23 8.56 -23.71 8.68
C ILE A 23 7.56 -23.07 9.66
N ILE A 24 7.79 -21.81 10.07
CA ILE A 24 6.90 -21.10 11.01
C ILE A 24 5.49 -21.00 10.42
N PRO A 25 4.43 -21.51 11.09
CA PRO A 25 3.07 -21.48 10.56
C PRO A 25 2.65 -20.08 10.09
N PRO A 26 1.93 -19.95 8.96
CA PRO A 26 1.51 -18.66 8.40
C PRO A 26 0.83 -17.72 9.42
N ARG A 27 0.07 -18.28 10.37
CA ARG A 27 -0.58 -17.53 11.47
C ARG A 27 0.40 -16.70 12.33
N PHE A 28 1.63 -17.18 12.51
CA PHE A 28 2.67 -16.48 13.27
C PHE A 28 3.64 -15.70 12.38
N ARG A 29 3.66 -16.04 11.08
CA ARG A 29 4.52 -15.41 10.08
C ARG A 29 3.96 -14.08 9.59
N TYR A 30 2.66 -14.03 9.37
CA TYR A 30 1.96 -12.83 8.92
C TYR A 30 1.51 -12.00 10.12
N GLY A 31 1.75 -10.69 10.06
CA GLY A 31 1.39 -9.77 11.12
C GLY A 31 -0.10 -9.47 11.19
N LYS A 32 -0.52 -8.77 12.26
CA LYS A 32 -1.91 -8.37 12.52
C LYS A 32 -2.59 -7.69 11.31
N ALA A 33 -1.90 -6.74 10.67
CA ALA A 33 -2.43 -6.02 9.51
C ALA A 33 -2.82 -6.95 8.34
N PHE A 34 -2.07 -8.03 8.11
CA PHE A 34 -2.42 -9.03 7.09
C PHE A 34 -3.71 -9.75 7.48
N TRP A 35 -3.78 -10.29 8.70
CA TRP A 35 -4.93 -11.11 9.13
C TRP A 35 -6.21 -10.29 9.25
N ASP A 36 -6.14 -9.07 9.79
CA ASP A 36 -7.28 -8.16 9.84
C ASP A 36 -7.83 -7.89 8.43
N THR A 37 -6.93 -7.61 7.48
CA THR A 37 -7.31 -7.32 6.08
C THR A 37 -7.83 -8.58 5.39
N TYR A 38 -7.18 -9.71 5.58
CA TYR A 38 -7.60 -10.98 4.98
C TYR A 38 -8.99 -11.39 5.45
N ASN A 39 -9.26 -11.35 6.76
CA ASN A 39 -10.57 -11.68 7.32
C ASN A 39 -11.64 -10.70 6.83
N PHE A 40 -11.34 -9.40 6.83
CA PHE A 40 -12.22 -8.39 6.23
C PHE A 40 -12.55 -8.72 4.76
N LEU A 41 -11.57 -9.13 3.96
CA LEU A 41 -11.79 -9.48 2.55
C LEU A 41 -12.56 -10.79 2.37
N GLN A 42 -12.38 -11.77 3.27
CA GLN A 42 -13.14 -13.02 3.23
C GLN A 42 -14.65 -12.78 3.40
N GLU A 43 -15.02 -11.82 4.25
CA GLU A 43 -16.41 -11.43 4.48
C GLU A 43 -16.92 -10.44 3.42
N SER A 44 -16.17 -9.36 3.17
CA SER A 44 -16.63 -8.23 2.35
C SER A 44 -16.75 -8.55 0.86
N GLN A 45 -16.03 -9.56 0.37
CA GLN A 45 -16.16 -9.99 -1.02
C GLN A 45 -17.54 -10.56 -1.38
N TRP A 46 -18.36 -10.89 -0.37
CA TRP A 46 -19.72 -11.43 -0.56
C TRP A 46 -20.80 -10.44 -0.16
N TRP A 47 -20.45 -9.19 0.15
CA TRP A 47 -21.44 -8.17 0.48
C TRP A 47 -22.29 -7.82 -0.74
N SER A 48 -23.56 -7.47 -0.48
CA SER A 48 -24.40 -6.87 -1.51
C SER A 48 -23.83 -5.51 -1.92
N LYS A 49 -24.26 -5.03 -3.09
CA LYS A 49 -23.85 -3.72 -3.60
C LYS A 49 -24.18 -2.61 -2.60
N GLU A 50 -25.38 -2.63 -2.02
CA GLU A 50 -25.87 -1.63 -1.08
C GLU A 50 -25.01 -1.58 0.18
N ARG A 51 -24.66 -2.75 0.73
CA ARG A 51 -23.78 -2.85 1.90
C ARG A 51 -22.37 -2.36 1.59
N LEU A 52 -21.86 -2.65 0.39
CA LEU A 52 -20.55 -2.19 -0.04
C LEU A 52 -20.51 -0.66 -0.21
N GLU A 53 -21.53 -0.07 -0.82
CA GLU A 53 -21.67 1.38 -1.01
C GLU A 53 -21.80 2.10 0.33
N GLU A 54 -22.58 1.55 1.27
CA GLU A 54 -22.69 2.09 2.63
C GLU A 54 -21.32 2.10 3.33
N TYR A 55 -20.58 0.98 3.28
CA TYR A 55 -19.24 0.89 3.86
C TYR A 55 -18.28 1.89 3.21
N GLN A 56 -18.27 1.98 1.88
CA GLN A 56 -17.43 2.92 1.14
C GLN A 56 -17.74 4.37 1.55
N MET A 57 -19.02 4.73 1.71
CA MET A 57 -19.42 6.06 2.13
C MET A 57 -18.99 6.37 3.57
N GLN A 58 -19.08 5.41 4.48
CA GLN A 58 -18.55 5.55 5.84
C GLN A 58 -17.03 5.73 5.86
N GLN A 59 -16.28 4.98 5.05
CA GLN A 59 -14.82 5.14 4.93
C GLN A 59 -14.45 6.47 4.27
N LEU A 60 -15.18 6.88 3.24
CA LEU A 60 -14.98 8.16 2.57
C LEU A 60 -15.15 9.31 3.56
N LYS A 61 -16.24 9.33 4.34
CA LYS A 61 -16.47 10.35 5.37
C LYS A 61 -15.32 10.40 6.38
N LYS A 62 -14.81 9.26 6.84
CA LYS A 62 -13.62 9.19 7.73
C LYS A 62 -12.38 9.77 7.06
N LEU A 63 -12.13 9.41 5.79
CA LEU A 63 -10.99 9.88 5.02
C LEU A 63 -11.04 11.39 4.81
N LEU A 64 -12.19 11.94 4.37
CA LEU A 64 -12.36 13.37 4.12
C LEU A 64 -12.14 14.20 5.39
N ASN A 65 -12.68 13.75 6.52
CA ASN A 65 -12.42 14.38 7.81
C ASN A 65 -10.95 14.28 8.21
N HIS A 66 -10.31 13.14 7.98
CA HIS A 66 -8.89 12.97 8.29
C HIS A 66 -8.02 13.91 7.45
N VAL A 67 -8.19 13.93 6.12
CA VAL A 67 -7.34 14.73 5.23
C VAL A 67 -7.55 16.23 5.43
N TYR A 68 -8.79 16.68 5.65
CA TYR A 68 -9.07 18.09 5.92
C TYR A 68 -8.39 18.59 7.20
N ASN A 69 -8.38 17.77 8.24
CA ASN A 69 -7.84 18.16 9.54
C ASN A 69 -6.31 17.97 9.64
N ASN A 70 -5.74 17.00 8.92
CA ASN A 70 -4.37 16.55 9.16
C ASN A 70 -3.42 16.73 7.97
N VAL A 71 -3.91 16.89 6.73
CA VAL A 71 -3.05 16.95 5.55
C VAL A 71 -3.05 18.37 4.96
N PRO A 72 -1.91 19.10 5.01
CA PRO A 72 -1.81 20.49 4.56
C PRO A 72 -2.37 20.73 3.14
N TYR A 73 -1.97 19.89 2.18
CA TYR A 73 -2.40 20.01 0.79
C TYR A 73 -3.93 19.94 0.66
N TYR A 74 -4.56 18.93 1.28
CA TYR A 74 -6.01 18.77 1.17
C TYR A 74 -6.77 19.85 1.93
N LYS A 75 -6.27 20.33 3.07
CA LYS A 75 -6.88 21.48 3.75
C LYS A 75 -6.95 22.70 2.85
N LYS A 76 -5.84 23.03 2.16
CA LYS A 76 -5.77 24.10 1.17
C LYS A 76 -6.77 23.89 0.03
N VAL A 77 -6.80 22.70 -0.56
CA VAL A 77 -7.73 22.35 -1.66
C VAL A 77 -9.20 22.58 -1.29
N PHE A 78 -9.59 22.20 -0.07
CA PHE A 78 -10.95 22.41 0.45
C PHE A 78 -11.23 23.88 0.72
N ASP A 79 -10.34 24.57 1.44
CA ASP A 79 -10.55 25.96 1.85
C ASP A 79 -10.58 26.92 0.64
N GLU A 80 -9.75 26.71 -0.39
CA GLU A 80 -9.76 27.48 -1.65
C GLU A 80 -11.07 27.35 -2.44
N ARG A 81 -11.81 26.26 -2.23
CA ARG A 81 -13.10 26.00 -2.88
C ARG A 81 -14.29 26.35 -1.99
N GLY A 82 -14.03 26.84 -0.77
CA GLY A 82 -15.08 27.08 0.22
C GLY A 82 -15.79 25.81 0.68
N LEU A 83 -15.15 24.65 0.54
CA LEU A 83 -15.73 23.34 0.89
C LEU A 83 -15.30 22.90 2.30
N LYS A 84 -16.15 22.08 2.93
CA LYS A 84 -15.87 21.30 4.14
C LYS A 84 -16.18 19.82 3.87
N PRO A 85 -15.63 18.88 4.66
CA PRO A 85 -15.92 17.45 4.50
C PRO A 85 -17.41 17.10 4.51
N LYS A 86 -18.22 17.86 5.25
CA LYS A 86 -19.68 17.71 5.31
C LYS A 86 -20.41 18.09 4.01
N ASP A 87 -19.74 18.71 3.05
CA ASP A 87 -20.35 19.10 1.77
C ASP A 87 -20.24 17.98 0.72
N ILE A 88 -19.67 16.83 1.09
CA ILE A 88 -19.61 15.60 0.30
C ILE A 88 -20.49 14.55 0.99
N GLN A 89 -21.73 14.40 0.52
CA GLN A 89 -22.73 13.52 1.13
C GLN A 89 -22.92 12.21 0.38
N ASP A 90 -22.61 12.20 -0.91
CA ASP A 90 -22.69 11.03 -1.80
C ASP A 90 -21.46 10.94 -2.74
N PHE A 91 -21.47 9.96 -3.64
CA PHE A 91 -20.38 9.77 -4.60
C PHE A 91 -20.36 10.82 -5.72
N ASP A 92 -21.50 11.41 -6.08
CA ASP A 92 -21.58 12.43 -7.13
C ASP A 92 -20.95 13.74 -6.67
N ASP A 93 -20.99 14.03 -5.38
CA ASP A 93 -20.33 15.18 -4.77
C ASP A 93 -18.80 15.16 -4.91
N LEU A 94 -18.18 14.00 -5.17
CA LEU A 94 -16.73 13.91 -5.39
C LEU A 94 -16.26 14.79 -6.56
N LYS A 95 -17.14 15.10 -7.53
CA LYS A 95 -16.84 16.03 -8.64
C LYS A 95 -16.55 17.46 -8.20
N LYS A 96 -16.89 17.83 -6.96
CA LYS A 96 -16.54 19.13 -6.35
C LYS A 96 -15.06 19.23 -6.03
N LEU A 97 -14.36 18.10 -5.89
CA LEU A 97 -12.93 18.03 -5.60
C LEU A 97 -12.12 17.87 -6.89
N PRO A 98 -10.94 18.50 -6.99
CA PRO A 98 -10.09 18.36 -8.16
C PRO A 98 -9.42 16.97 -8.19
N TYR A 99 -9.01 16.56 -9.38
CA TYR A 99 -8.14 15.40 -9.53
C TYR A 99 -6.74 15.69 -8.98
N LEU A 100 -6.15 14.70 -8.32
CA LEU A 100 -4.75 14.71 -7.89
C LEU A 100 -3.89 14.11 -9.01
N THR A 101 -3.10 14.94 -9.69
CA THR A 101 -2.21 14.47 -10.78
C THR A 101 -0.82 14.12 -10.26
N LYS A 102 -0.04 13.43 -11.09
CA LYS A 102 1.35 13.07 -10.79
C LYS A 102 2.22 14.29 -10.51
N GLU A 103 2.07 15.34 -11.30
CA GLU A 103 2.82 16.59 -11.18
C GLU A 103 2.50 17.27 -9.86
N ILE A 104 1.22 17.28 -9.46
CA ILE A 104 0.79 17.82 -8.18
C ILE A 104 1.45 17.04 -7.03
N ILE A 105 1.46 15.71 -7.08
CA ILE A 105 2.11 14.89 -6.05
C ILE A 105 3.60 15.22 -5.96
N GLN A 106 4.30 15.28 -7.10
CA GLN A 106 5.73 15.59 -7.13
C GLN A 106 6.04 16.97 -6.55
N ASN A 107 5.21 17.98 -6.84
CA ASN A 107 5.41 19.35 -6.39
C ASN A 107 4.95 19.61 -4.93
N ASN A 108 4.16 18.71 -4.34
CA ASN A 108 3.53 18.90 -3.03
C ASN A 108 3.75 17.70 -2.09
N LEU A 109 4.80 16.90 -2.29
CA LEU A 109 4.98 15.63 -1.59
C LEU A 109 5.00 15.78 -0.06
N GLU A 110 5.67 16.81 0.46
CA GLU A 110 5.73 17.07 1.91
C GLU A 110 4.36 17.49 2.46
N ASP A 111 3.63 18.35 1.73
CA ASP A 111 2.30 18.83 2.11
C ASP A 111 1.21 17.75 2.00
N LEU A 112 1.49 16.64 1.32
CA LEU A 112 0.63 15.47 1.24
C LEU A 112 0.79 14.53 2.44
N VAL A 113 1.75 14.77 3.34
CA VAL A 113 1.94 13.98 4.56
C VAL A 113 1.02 14.47 5.67
N ALA A 114 0.30 13.54 6.30
CA ALA A 114 -0.55 13.85 7.44
C ALA A 114 0.28 14.21 8.68
N ARG A 115 0.01 15.36 9.29
CA ARG A 115 0.72 15.89 10.47
C ARG A 115 0.57 15.04 11.71
N ASN A 116 -0.52 14.28 11.82
CA ASN A 116 -0.77 13.36 12.93
C ASN A 116 -0.11 11.99 12.73
N TYR A 117 0.79 11.86 11.77
CA TYR A 117 1.46 10.62 11.43
C TYR A 117 2.98 10.73 11.64
N THR A 118 3.59 9.71 12.25
CA THR A 118 5.01 9.74 12.61
C THR A 118 5.88 9.42 11.39
N HIS A 119 6.87 10.28 11.08
CA HIS A 119 7.80 10.06 9.97
C HIS A 119 8.53 8.71 10.00
N SER A 120 8.82 8.15 11.17
CA SER A 120 9.47 6.83 11.30
C SER A 120 8.64 5.66 10.76
N LYS A 121 7.33 5.85 10.63
CA LYS A 121 6.37 4.91 10.06
C LYS A 121 6.12 5.14 8.56
N LEU A 122 6.69 6.20 7.98
CA LEU A 122 6.63 6.45 6.55
C LEU A 122 7.75 5.70 5.85
N GLN A 123 7.43 5.09 4.72
CA GLN A 123 8.39 4.49 3.81
C GLN A 123 8.26 5.18 2.46
N TYR A 124 9.35 5.80 2.00
CA TYR A 124 9.39 6.36 0.66
C TYR A 124 9.45 5.23 -0.37
N CYS A 125 8.60 5.33 -1.37
CA CYS A 125 8.48 4.41 -2.50
C CYS A 125 8.43 5.22 -3.80
N THR A 126 8.82 4.57 -4.88
CA THR A 126 8.73 5.13 -6.22
C THR A 126 7.90 4.24 -7.12
N THR A 127 7.16 4.84 -8.05
CA THR A 127 6.51 4.07 -9.11
C THR A 127 7.55 3.52 -10.08
N GLY A 128 7.32 2.30 -10.58
CA GLY A 128 8.05 1.79 -11.75
C GLY A 128 7.44 2.37 -13.03
N GLY A 129 8.28 2.82 -13.97
CA GLY A 129 7.83 3.33 -15.27
C GLY A 129 8.90 3.13 -16.33
N SER A 130 8.51 2.64 -17.50
CA SER A 130 9.39 2.41 -18.65
C SER A 130 9.71 3.67 -19.45
N THR A 131 9.04 4.79 -19.16
CA THR A 131 9.01 5.99 -20.02
C THR A 131 9.48 7.30 -19.37
N GLY A 132 9.94 7.33 -18.10
CA GLY A 132 10.40 8.60 -17.52
C GLY A 132 10.69 8.64 -16.02
N ILE A 133 10.61 9.86 -15.46
CA ILE A 133 10.93 10.19 -14.06
C ILE A 133 9.91 9.50 -13.13
N PRO A 134 10.36 8.62 -12.22
CA PRO A 134 9.47 7.93 -11.29
C PRO A 134 8.78 8.93 -10.35
N MET A 135 7.53 8.62 -9.97
CA MET A 135 6.82 9.40 -8.95
C MET A 135 7.19 8.86 -7.57
N GLY A 136 7.73 9.72 -6.72
CA GLY A 136 7.94 9.42 -5.30
C GLY A 136 6.67 9.63 -4.48
N PHE A 137 6.38 8.72 -3.56
CA PHE A 137 5.28 8.84 -2.60
C PHE A 137 5.60 8.06 -1.32
N TYR A 138 4.84 8.31 -0.25
CA TYR A 138 5.00 7.60 1.02
C TYR A 138 3.92 6.53 1.20
N VAL A 139 4.33 5.38 1.71
CA VAL A 139 3.44 4.33 2.20
C VAL A 139 3.65 4.09 3.69
N GLU A 140 2.68 3.47 4.34
CA GLU A 140 2.83 3.05 5.74
C GLU A 140 3.76 1.83 5.81
N LYS A 141 4.90 2.01 6.46
CA LYS A 141 5.95 1.01 6.65
C LYS A 141 5.39 -0.19 7.43
N ASP A 142 5.74 -1.39 6.97
CA ASP A 142 5.36 -2.69 7.56
C ASP A 142 3.84 -2.99 7.61
N VAL A 143 2.97 -2.06 7.18
CA VAL A 143 1.51 -2.26 7.10
C VAL A 143 1.06 -2.40 5.64
N THR A 144 1.54 -1.52 4.75
CA THR A 144 1.04 -1.48 3.35
C THR A 144 1.27 -2.80 2.63
N SER A 145 2.51 -3.32 2.65
CA SER A 145 2.82 -4.61 2.01
C SER A 145 2.08 -5.80 2.64
N ALA A 146 1.73 -5.73 3.93
CA ALA A 146 0.93 -6.76 4.58
C ALA A 146 -0.52 -6.75 4.08
N LYS A 147 -1.10 -5.57 3.88
CA LYS A 147 -2.43 -5.39 3.27
C LYS A 147 -2.43 -5.88 1.82
N GLU A 148 -1.46 -5.44 1.01
CA GLU A 148 -1.30 -5.88 -0.38
C GLU A 148 -1.20 -7.40 -0.50
N TRP A 149 -0.42 -8.04 0.38
CA TRP A 149 -0.30 -9.49 0.40
C TRP A 149 -1.63 -10.17 0.75
N ALA A 150 -2.42 -9.62 1.67
CA ALA A 150 -3.76 -10.14 1.98
C ALA A 150 -4.71 -10.06 0.77
N PHE A 151 -4.65 -8.96 0.00
CA PHE A 151 -5.39 -8.82 -1.25
C PHE A 151 -4.97 -9.88 -2.27
N MET A 152 -3.66 -10.03 -2.52
CA MET A 152 -3.13 -11.01 -3.47
C MET A 152 -3.56 -12.44 -3.10
N ILE A 153 -3.39 -12.83 -1.84
CA ILE A 153 -3.77 -14.15 -1.34
C ILE A 153 -5.27 -14.37 -1.48
N THR A 154 -6.10 -13.35 -1.23
CA THR A 154 -7.55 -13.45 -1.44
C THR A 154 -7.88 -13.70 -2.91
N GLN A 155 -7.23 -13.01 -3.84
CA GLN A 155 -7.46 -13.25 -5.27
C GLN A 155 -7.02 -14.66 -5.69
N TRP A 156 -5.88 -15.13 -5.20
CA TRP A 156 -5.43 -16.50 -5.48
C TRP A 156 -6.35 -17.55 -4.85
N ASN A 157 -6.93 -17.26 -3.68
CA ASN A 157 -7.87 -18.16 -3.02
C ASN A 157 -9.09 -18.49 -3.88
N ARG A 158 -9.57 -17.49 -4.64
CA ARG A 158 -10.70 -17.62 -5.57
C ARG A 158 -10.44 -18.63 -6.70
N VAL A 159 -9.17 -18.84 -7.07
CA VAL A 159 -8.77 -19.80 -8.10
C VAL A 159 -8.18 -21.09 -7.50
N GLY A 160 -8.44 -21.36 -6.22
CA GLY A 160 -8.10 -22.64 -5.57
C GLY A 160 -6.80 -22.64 -4.78
N PHE A 161 -5.99 -21.57 -4.81
CA PHE A 161 -4.80 -21.49 -3.96
C PHE A 161 -5.19 -21.44 -2.48
N ARG A 162 -4.39 -22.08 -1.62
CA ARG A 162 -4.56 -22.02 -0.16
C ARG A 162 -3.25 -21.59 0.47
N ILE A 163 -3.35 -20.81 1.55
CA ILE A 163 -2.19 -20.42 2.33
C ILE A 163 -1.45 -21.68 2.79
N GLY A 164 -0.17 -21.79 2.43
CA GLY A 164 0.66 -22.97 2.71
C GLY A 164 0.87 -23.89 1.50
N ASN A 165 0.14 -23.70 0.39
CA ASN A 165 0.50 -24.35 -0.87
C ASN A 165 1.91 -23.91 -1.31
N GLY A 166 2.65 -24.84 -1.90
CA GLY A 166 3.89 -24.53 -2.58
C GLY A 166 3.63 -23.57 -3.75
N CYS A 167 4.52 -22.60 -3.92
CA CYS A 167 4.41 -21.61 -5.00
C CYS A 167 5.79 -21.41 -5.63
N VAL A 168 5.85 -21.57 -6.95
CA VAL A 168 7.01 -21.20 -7.76
C VAL A 168 6.71 -19.86 -8.42
N VAL A 169 7.55 -18.86 -8.16
CA VAL A 169 7.38 -17.51 -8.69
C VAL A 169 8.44 -17.29 -9.75
N LEU A 170 8.01 -17.21 -11.00
CA LEU A 170 8.86 -16.82 -12.14
C LEU A 170 8.77 -15.31 -12.31
N ARG A 171 9.88 -14.61 -12.09
CA ARG A 171 10.00 -13.16 -12.27
C ARG A 171 11.27 -12.87 -13.05
N GLY A 172 11.20 -11.90 -13.96
CA GLY A 172 12.39 -11.38 -14.63
C GLY A 172 13.29 -10.68 -13.61
N ASP A 173 14.61 -10.80 -13.80
CA ASP A 173 15.57 -10.03 -13.01
C ASP A 173 15.76 -8.65 -13.63
N VAL A 174 16.13 -7.66 -12.81
CA VAL A 174 16.52 -6.35 -13.31
C VAL A 174 17.92 -6.53 -13.90
N VAL A 175 17.99 -6.60 -15.23
CA VAL A 175 19.27 -6.55 -15.93
C VAL A 175 19.87 -5.18 -15.65
N GLN A 176 20.89 -5.13 -14.80
CA GLN A 176 21.64 -3.89 -14.57
C GLN A 176 22.13 -3.36 -15.92
N SER A 177 22.00 -2.06 -16.16
CA SER A 177 22.51 -1.45 -17.38
C SER A 177 23.98 -1.83 -17.54
N VAL A 178 24.29 -2.47 -18.66
CA VAL A 178 25.63 -2.89 -19.03
C VAL A 178 26.59 -1.71 -18.87
N ASN A 179 27.60 -1.81 -18.00
CA ASN A 179 28.75 -0.91 -18.04
C ASN A 179 29.32 -0.98 -19.47
N LYS A 180 29.44 0.16 -20.15
CA LYS A 180 29.91 0.27 -21.55
C LYS A 180 31.02 -0.77 -21.83
N GLY A 181 30.72 -1.81 -22.62
CA GLY A 181 31.75 -2.68 -23.19
C GLY A 181 31.60 -4.21 -23.09
N LYS A 182 30.53 -4.78 -22.52
CA LYS A 182 30.30 -6.25 -22.61
C LYS A 182 28.85 -6.59 -22.92
N PHE A 183 28.61 -7.06 -24.14
CA PHE A 183 27.28 -7.40 -24.63
C PHE A 183 26.90 -8.88 -24.44
N TRP A 184 27.79 -9.70 -23.89
CA TRP A 184 27.55 -11.10 -23.50
C TRP A 184 28.71 -11.58 -22.62
#